data_AF-A0A1F8P7E7-F1
#
_entry.id   AF-A0A1F8P7E7-F1
#
_cell.length_a   1.000
_cell.length_b   1.000
_cell.length_c   1.000
_cell.angle_alpha   90.00
_cell.angle_beta   90.00
_cell.angle_gamma   90.00
#
_symmetry.space_group_name_H-M   'P 1'
#
loop_
_entity.id
_entity.type
_entity.pdbx_description
1 polymer ?
#
loop_
_entity_poly.entity_id
_entity_poly.type
_entity_poly.pdbx_seq_one_letter_code
_entity_poly.pdbx_strand_id
1 'polypeptide(L)'
;MASKKDAIYQCLSPVGNQEPVDMSPIAPRLKSLDGKTIHLSICGEPDITIPLEKRLKGDYPDVNWTVKKTYNINPIQLSEEERKTTDGVILGVCW
;
A
#
# COMPACT_ATOMS: atom_id res chain seq x y z
N MET A 1 -58.92 7.36 26.63
CA MET A 1 -57.54 7.06 27.08
C MET A 1 -56.75 6.60 25.86
N ALA A 2 -55.74 7.37 25.46
CA ALA A 2 -54.97 7.09 24.24
C ALA A 2 -54.04 5.88 24.44
N SER A 3 -54.09 4.92 23.51
CA SER A 3 -53.25 3.72 23.49
C SER A 3 -51.79 4.11 23.30
N LYS A 4 -50.91 3.75 24.25
CA LYS A 4 -49.44 3.86 24.08
C LYS A 4 -49.05 3.05 22.85
N LYS A 5 -48.42 3.69 21.86
CA LYS A 5 -47.77 2.97 20.75
C LYS A 5 -46.63 2.14 21.33
N ASP A 6 -46.64 0.84 21.08
CA ASP A 6 -45.57 -0.06 21.48
C ASP A 6 -44.23 0.45 20.94
N ALA A 7 -43.25 0.60 21.83
CA ALA A 7 -41.91 1.03 21.44
C ALA A 7 -41.24 -0.08 20.62
N ILE A 8 -40.84 0.24 19.39
CA ILE A 8 -40.08 -0.68 18.54
C ILE A 8 -38.63 -0.63 19.01
N TYR A 9 -38.18 -1.69 19.68
CA TYR A 9 -36.79 -1.83 20.10
C TYR A 9 -35.99 -2.53 18.99
N GLN A 10 -35.09 -1.80 18.34
CA GLN A 10 -34.16 -2.38 17.36
C GLN A 10 -32.83 -2.69 18.07
N CYS A 11 -32.41 -3.96 18.05
CA CYS A 11 -31.10 -4.35 18.55
C CYS A 11 -30.05 -3.92 17.51
N LEU A 12 -29.19 -2.98 17.85
CA LEU A 12 -27.99 -2.69 17.05
C LEU A 12 -27.12 -3.95 17.10
N SER A 13 -26.76 -4.50 15.94
CA SER A 13 -25.75 -5.56 15.87
C SER A 13 -24.50 -5.10 16.63
N PRO A 14 -23.92 -5.91 17.54
CA PRO A 14 -22.69 -5.54 18.25
C PRO A 14 -21.51 -5.33 17.29
N VAL A 15 -21.62 -5.83 16.06
CA VAL A 15 -20.61 -5.75 15.00
C VAL A 15 -20.81 -4.52 14.11
N GLY A 16 -21.92 -3.79 14.27
CA GLY A 16 -22.26 -2.53 13.58
C GLY A 16 -21.70 -2.45 12.17
N ASN A 17 -22.43 -2.92 11.16
CA ASN A 17 -22.05 -2.67 9.77
C ASN A 17 -22.08 -1.15 9.56
N GLN A 18 -20.94 -0.51 9.73
CA GLN A 18 -20.75 0.90 9.45
C GLN A 18 -20.67 1.05 7.94
N GLU A 19 -21.32 2.09 7.42
CA GLU A 19 -21.07 2.49 6.05
C GLU A 19 -19.57 2.78 5.89
N PRO A 20 -18.96 2.41 4.75
CA PRO A 20 -17.55 2.69 4.50
C PRO A 20 -17.27 4.17 4.77
N VAL A 21 -16.31 4.44 5.65
CA VAL A 21 -15.88 5.81 5.92
C VAL A 21 -15.12 6.36 4.71
N ASP A 22 -15.34 7.64 4.41
CA ASP A 22 -14.58 8.33 3.36
C ASP A 22 -13.11 8.44 3.78
N MET A 23 -12.25 7.65 3.13
CA MET A 23 -10.82 7.63 3.40
C MET A 23 -10.10 8.70 2.57
N SER A 24 -9.56 9.71 3.24
CA SER A 24 -8.65 10.68 2.63
C SER A 24 -7.20 10.20 2.80
N PRO A 25 -6.48 9.83 1.72
CA PRO A 25 -5.13 9.34 1.84
C PRO A 25 -4.18 10.48 2.25
N ILE A 26 -3.19 10.18 3.09
CA ILE A 26 -2.20 11.16 3.55
C ILE A 26 -1.32 11.73 2.43
N ALA A 27 -1.23 11.00 1.31
CA ALA A 27 -0.54 11.40 0.09
C ALA A 27 -1.37 11.03 -1.14
N PRO A 28 -1.27 11.79 -2.25
CA PRO A 28 -1.90 11.42 -3.52
C PRO A 28 -1.49 10.01 -3.93
N ARG A 29 -2.47 9.17 -4.28
CA ARG A 29 -2.20 7.83 -4.81
C ARG A 29 -1.93 7.91 -6.31
N LEU A 30 -1.08 7.03 -6.80
CA LEU A 30 -0.87 6.82 -8.23
C LEU A 30 -2.17 6.27 -8.85
N LYS A 31 -2.56 6.84 -9.99
CA LYS A 31 -3.72 6.37 -10.78
C LYS A 31 -3.35 5.24 -11.76
N SER A 32 -2.13 5.28 -12.28
CA SER A 32 -1.53 4.25 -13.14
C SER A 32 -0.02 4.17 -12.84
N LEU A 33 0.61 3.09 -13.28
CA LEU A 33 2.05 2.87 -13.23
C LEU A 33 2.76 3.28 -14.53
N ASP A 34 2.05 3.44 -15.65
CA ASP A 34 2.67 3.65 -16.97
C ASP A 34 3.59 4.88 -16.99
N GLY A 35 4.83 4.69 -17.42
CA GLY A 35 5.85 5.75 -17.47
C GLY A 35 6.31 6.27 -16.11
N LYS A 36 5.91 5.64 -15.00
CA LYS A 36 6.28 6.04 -13.64
C LYS A 36 7.64 5.49 -13.23
N THR A 37 8.31 6.19 -12.33
CA THR A 37 9.55 5.72 -11.69
C THR A 37 9.23 5.10 -10.33
N ILE A 38 9.41 3.79 -10.22
CA ILE A 38 9.10 3.03 -9.00
C ILE A 38 10.39 2.42 -8.43
N HIS A 39 10.68 2.74 -7.17
CA HIS A 39 11.83 2.21 -6.45
C HIS A 39 11.46 0.97 -5.62
N LEU A 40 12.18 -0.13 -5.82
CA LEU A 40 12.17 -1.26 -4.90
C LEU A 40 13.30 -1.08 -3.89
N SER A 41 12.96 -0.82 -2.62
CA SER A 41 13.92 -0.78 -1.52
C SER A 41 13.74 -2.04 -0.66
N ILE A 42 14.55 -3.04 -0.93
CA ILE A 42 14.41 -4.41 -0.44
C ILE A 42 15.44 -4.71 0.65
N CYS A 43 15.02 -5.43 1.69
CA CYS A 43 15.85 -5.99 2.75
C CYS A 43 15.57 -7.48 2.97
N GLY A 44 16.40 -8.15 3.77
CA GLY A 44 16.20 -9.54 4.17
C GLY A 44 16.55 -10.58 3.10
N GLU A 45 15.89 -11.75 3.19
CA GLU A 45 16.18 -12.91 2.36
C GLU A 45 15.65 -12.75 0.93
N PRO A 46 16.44 -13.14 -0.10
CA PRO A 46 16.10 -12.83 -1.49
C PRO A 46 15.06 -13.75 -2.13
N ASP A 47 14.63 -14.81 -1.45
CA ASP A 47 13.80 -15.89 -2.02
C ASP A 47 12.47 -15.41 -2.60
N ILE A 48 11.87 -14.40 -1.97
CA ILE A 48 10.61 -13.79 -2.44
C ILE A 48 10.90 -12.62 -3.38
N THR A 49 11.94 -11.85 -3.08
CA THR A 49 12.16 -10.54 -3.70
C THR A 49 12.80 -10.65 -5.09
N ILE A 50 13.59 -11.69 -5.36
CA ILE A 50 14.12 -11.96 -6.71
C ILE A 50 12.99 -12.34 -7.70
N PRO A 51 12.12 -13.33 -7.42
CA PRO A 51 10.98 -13.63 -8.29
C PRO A 51 10.03 -12.44 -8.45
N LEU A 52 9.77 -11.69 -7.37
CA LEU A 52 8.92 -10.50 -7.41
C LEU A 52 9.46 -9.44 -8.37
N GLU A 53 10.74 -9.09 -8.26
CA GLU A 53 11.36 -8.10 -9.15
C GLU A 53 11.27 -8.54 -10.62
N LYS A 54 11.58 -9.81 -10.90
CA LYS A 54 11.51 -10.36 -12.26
C LYS A 54 10.09 -10.27 -12.83
N ARG A 55 9.09 -10.64 -12.02
CA ARG A 55 7.69 -10.58 -12.42
C ARG A 55 7.22 -9.16 -12.66
N LEU A 56 7.51 -8.22 -11.75
CA LEU A 56 7.10 -6.82 -11.90
C LEU A 56 7.69 -6.18 -13.15
N LYS A 57 8.98 -6.43 -13.44
CA LYS A 57 9.63 -5.92 -14.65
C LYS A 57 9.09 -6.55 -15.93
N GLY A 58 8.62 -7.80 -15.87
CA GLY A 58 7.99 -8.49 -17.00
C GLY A 58 6.55 -8.06 -17.25
N ASP A 59 5.75 -7.96 -16.19
CA ASP A 59 4.33 -7.60 -16.25
C ASP A 59 4.14 -6.10 -16.57
N TYR A 60 5.10 -5.24 -16.20
CA TYR A 60 5.05 -3.79 -16.40
C TYR A 60 6.36 -3.24 -17.01
N PRO A 61 6.60 -3.46 -18.31
CA PRO A 61 7.84 -3.04 -18.98
C PRO A 61 7.96 -1.52 -19.14
N ASP A 62 6.84 -0.80 -19.19
CA ASP A 62 6.80 0.66 -19.39
C ASP A 62 7.05 1.45 -18.10
N VAL A 63 7.30 0.76 -17.00
CA VAL A 63 7.65 1.36 -15.70
C VAL A 63 9.17 1.44 -15.57
N ASN A 64 9.66 2.60 -15.15
CA ASN A 64 11.08 2.78 -14.85
C ASN A 64 11.40 2.21 -13.46
N TRP A 65 11.95 0.99 -13.44
CA TRP A 65 12.26 0.26 -12.21
C TRP A 65 13.69 0.49 -11.73
N THR A 66 13.82 1.01 -10.51
CA THR A 66 15.10 1.12 -9.80
C THR A 66 15.09 0.26 -8.56
N VAL A 67 16.26 -0.24 -8.14
CA VAL A 67 16.33 -1.24 -7.07
C VAL A 67 17.50 -0.97 -6.14
N LYS A 68 17.21 -0.96 -4.84
CA LYS A 68 18.18 -1.00 -3.75
C LYS A 68 17.96 -2.27 -2.96
N LYS A 69 19.02 -3.07 -2.78
CA LYS A 69 18.94 -4.32 -2.03
C LYS A 69 20.00 -4.36 -0.94
N THR A 70 19.64 -4.95 0.18
CA THR A 70 20.57 -5.35 1.23
C THR A 70 20.10 -6.66 1.86
N TYR A 71 21.03 -7.42 2.42
CA TYR A 71 20.75 -8.65 3.17
C TYR A 71 20.54 -8.38 4.67
N ASN A 72 20.68 -7.13 5.10
CA ASN A 72 20.36 -6.72 6.47
C ASN A 72 18.85 -6.61 6.68
N ILE A 73 18.41 -6.48 7.94
CA ILE A 73 17.00 -6.33 8.30
C ILE A 73 16.41 -4.97 7.91
N ASN A 74 17.26 -3.94 7.76
CA ASN A 74 16.83 -2.57 7.46
C ASN A 74 16.98 -2.28 5.96
N PRO A 75 15.92 -1.81 5.28
CA PRO A 75 16.00 -1.42 3.88
C PRO A 75 16.86 -0.17 3.68
N ILE A 76 17.57 -0.11 2.55
CA ILE A 76 18.37 1.07 2.19
C ILE A 76 17.42 2.20 1.82
N GLN A 77 17.45 3.26 2.62
CA GLN A 77 16.60 4.42 2.41
C GLN A 77 16.91 5.13 1.08
N LEU A 78 15.87 5.73 0.48
CA LEU A 78 16.07 6.63 -0.65
C LEU A 78 16.84 7.88 -0.22
N SER A 79 17.75 8.33 -1.07
CA SER A 79 18.42 9.63 -0.93
C SER A 79 17.42 10.76 -1.15
N GLU A 80 17.79 11.99 -0.78
CA GLU A 80 16.92 13.15 -1.02
C GLU A 80 16.61 13.37 -2.50
N GLU A 81 17.58 13.16 -3.38
CA GLU A 81 17.38 13.34 -4.84
C GLU A 81 16.47 12.26 -5.43
N GLU A 82 16.58 11.02 -4.94
CA GLU A 82 15.68 9.95 -5.36
C GLU A 82 14.25 10.21 -4.86
N ARG A 83 14.07 10.73 -3.64
CA ARG A 83 12.73 11.07 -3.11
C ARG A 83 12.02 12.13 -3.94
N LYS A 84 12.75 13.04 -4.59
CA LYS A 84 12.18 14.08 -5.47
C LYS A 84 11.73 13.54 -6.82
N THR A 85 12.37 12.48 -7.31
CA THR A 85 12.18 11.94 -8.67
C THR A 85 11.37 10.64 -8.70
N THR A 86 11.12 10.04 -7.54
CA THR A 86 10.38 8.78 -7.40
C THR A 86 8.89 9.02 -7.27
N ASP A 87 8.10 8.34 -8.12
CA ASP A 87 6.64 8.38 -8.06
C ASP A 87 6.06 7.42 -7.01
N GLY A 88 6.76 6.32 -6.71
CA GLY A 88 6.33 5.32 -5.73
C GLY A 88 7.46 4.42 -5.23
N VAL A 89 7.28 3.87 -4.03
CA VAL A 89 8.26 2.99 -3.38
C VAL A 89 7.60 1.69 -2.94
N ILE A 90 8.21 0.57 -3.29
CA ILE A 90 7.92 -0.75 -2.71
C ILE A 90 9.00 -0.98 -1.65
N LEU A 91 8.59 -0.95 -0.38
CA LEU A 91 9.48 -1.07 0.77
C LEU A 91 9.42 -2.50 1.33
N GLY A 92 10.58 -3.13 1.43
CA GLY A 92 10.74 -4.41 2.14
C GLY A 92 10.61 -4.21 3.65
N VAL A 93 9.93 -5.17 4.29
CA VAL A 93 9.80 -5.25 5.75
C VAL A 93 10.32 -6.62 6.18
N CYS A 94 11.35 -6.62 7.04
CA CYS A 94 11.86 -7.83 7.67
C CYS A 94 11.31 -7.90 9.10
N TRP A 95 10.81 -9.06 9.50
CA TRP A 95 10.24 -9.34 10.83
C TRP A 95 11.22 -10.19 11.64
#